data_AF-A0A947TL40-F1
#
_entry.id   AF-A0A947TL40-F1
#
_cell.length_a   1.000
_cell.length_b   1.000
_cell.length_c   1.000
_cell.angle_alpha   90.00
_cell.angle_beta   90.00
_cell.angle_gamma   90.00
#
_symmetry.space_group_name_H-M   'P 1'
#
loop_
_entity.id
_entity.type
_entity.pdbx_description
1 polymer ?
#
loop_
_entity_poly.entity_id
_entity_poly.type
_entity_poly.pdbx_seq_one_letter_code
_entity_poly.pdbx_strand_id
1 'polypeptide(L)'
;MKKANIIVMWIAGVVFLVATALKIHQLLTEPIISKGFWESWEFFLIQIPLELGLGIWLVSGLFRKAGWLLALISFAGFIVVTLYKGIIGAESCGCFGTVHVDPWITLFIMDVPIFVLLAIFRPKGEKLLPPPWPKAAYFFAIAIPTFILLPTIEYVLITNKPPMVSEKYEVIDVSQWTNQEVWPLLQYTDIKDQLQSGEWVVLMYHNDCPDCREAMPEYEKMYKDIKGNNVDMAFIEMPPYEEGDLQLVPPNSQVNRGRVNDVKKWLVETPVVVVIDNGRVLKAWEGRAPELDELLNAAFGQ
;
A
#
# COMPACT_ATOMS: atom_id res chain seq x y z
N MET A 1 -11.64 1.71 39.32
CA MET A 1 -10.55 2.05 38.38
C MET A 1 -9.69 0.85 37.96
N LYS A 2 -9.18 0.00 38.87
CA LYS A 2 -8.32 -1.15 38.48
C LYS A 2 -8.93 -2.08 37.42
N LYS A 3 -10.21 -2.43 37.54
CA LYS A 3 -10.91 -3.27 36.54
C LYS A 3 -11.03 -2.59 35.16
N ALA A 4 -11.27 -1.27 35.12
CA ALA A 4 -11.42 -0.53 33.87
C ALA A 4 -10.11 -0.49 33.08
N ASN A 5 -8.97 -0.24 33.74
CA ASN A 5 -7.66 -0.29 33.07
C ASN A 5 -7.38 -1.66 32.43
N ILE A 6 -7.71 -2.75 33.12
CA ILE A 6 -7.54 -4.11 32.60
C ILE A 6 -8.37 -4.30 31.32
N ILE A 7 -9.63 -3.87 31.34
CA ILE A 7 -10.53 -3.98 30.17
C ILE A 7 -9.99 -3.16 29.00
N VAL A 8 -9.58 -1.91 29.24
CA VAL A 8 -9.04 -1.03 28.19
C VAL A 8 -7.76 -1.61 27.59
N MET A 9 -6.84 -2.10 28.41
CA MET A 9 -5.62 -2.74 27.93
C MET A 9 -5.92 -4.02 27.14
N TRP A 10 -6.89 -4.81 27.59
CA TRP A 10 -7.31 -6.01 26.87
C TRP A 10 -7.90 -5.68 25.50
N ILE A 11 -8.78 -4.67 25.42
CA ILE A 11 -9.35 -4.19 24.14
C ILE A 11 -8.23 -3.73 23.21
N ALA A 12 -7.33 -2.88 23.68
CA ALA A 12 -6.18 -2.41 22.90
C ALA A 12 -5.31 -3.57 22.40
N GLY A 13 -5.05 -4.56 23.27
CA GLY A 13 -4.31 -5.77 22.91
C GLY A 13 -5.02 -6.60 21.84
N VAL A 14 -6.34 -6.79 21.94
CA VAL A 14 -7.13 -7.50 20.92
C VAL A 14 -7.08 -6.76 19.58
N VAL A 15 -7.16 -5.42 19.58
CA VAL A 15 -7.04 -4.62 18.36
C VAL A 15 -5.68 -4.87 17.68
N PHE A 16 -4.57 -4.86 18.43
CA PHE A 16 -3.25 -5.21 17.89
C PHE A 16 -3.19 -6.62 17.31
N LEU A 17 -3.78 -7.62 17.99
CA LEU A 17 -3.80 -9.00 17.52
C LEU A 17 -4.60 -9.17 16.23
N VAL A 18 -5.76 -8.51 16.12
CA VAL A 18 -6.58 -8.52 14.91
C VAL A 18 -5.85 -7.83 13.76
N ALA A 19 -5.29 -6.64 14.00
CA ALA A 19 -4.50 -5.93 13.00
C ALA A 19 -3.32 -6.76 12.49
N THR A 20 -2.59 -7.42 13.41
CA THR A 20 -1.50 -8.34 13.07
C THR A 20 -1.99 -9.49 12.20
N ALA A 21 -3.10 -10.14 12.56
CA ALA A 21 -3.65 -11.26 11.79
C ALA A 21 -4.02 -10.86 10.36
N LEU A 22 -4.61 -9.67 10.18
CA LEU A 22 -4.94 -9.13 8.86
C LEU A 22 -3.69 -8.81 8.04
N LYS A 23 -2.63 -8.26 8.66
CA LYS A 23 -1.35 -8.01 7.99
C LYS A 23 -0.62 -9.30 7.60
N ILE A 24 -0.62 -10.31 8.47
CA ILE A 24 -0.08 -11.65 8.15
C ILE A 24 -0.83 -12.25 6.96
N HIS A 25 -2.17 -12.15 6.96
CA HIS A 25 -2.97 -12.63 5.84
C HIS A 25 -2.58 -11.92 4.54
N GLN A 26 -2.51 -10.58 4.55
CA GLN A 26 -2.07 -9.80 3.38
C GLN A 26 -0.72 -10.26 2.86
N LEU A 27 0.32 -10.32 3.71
CA LEU A 27 1.67 -10.69 3.28
C LEU A 27 1.74 -12.10 2.68
N LEU A 28 0.86 -13.01 3.10
CA LEU A 28 0.84 -14.38 2.60
C LEU A 28 0.00 -14.55 1.33
N THR A 29 -0.94 -13.64 1.05
CA THR A 29 -1.88 -13.80 -0.08
C THR A 29 -1.67 -12.80 -1.21
N GLU A 30 -1.13 -11.63 -0.92
CA GLU A 30 -1.00 -10.53 -1.88
C GLU A 30 0.43 -9.96 -1.86
N PRO A 31 1.04 -9.74 -3.04
CA PRO A 31 2.29 -9.02 -3.11
C PRO A 31 2.03 -7.54 -2.79
N ILE A 32 2.96 -6.94 -2.05
CA ILE A 32 2.86 -5.53 -1.66
C ILE A 32 3.56 -4.68 -2.71
N ILE A 33 2.82 -3.76 -3.33
CA ILE A 33 3.38 -2.67 -4.14
C ILE A 33 3.74 -1.55 -3.18
N SER A 34 5.02 -1.35 -2.94
CA SER A 34 5.50 -0.39 -1.95
C SER A 34 5.43 1.04 -2.50
N LYS A 35 4.38 1.81 -2.15
CA LYS A 35 4.29 3.25 -2.44
C LYS A 35 5.20 4.13 -1.55
N GLY A 36 5.89 3.53 -0.59
CA GLY A 36 6.79 4.24 0.31
C GLY A 36 7.27 3.41 1.48
N PHE A 37 8.12 4.00 2.33
CA PHE A 37 8.76 3.31 3.44
C PHE A 37 7.78 2.55 4.37
N TRP A 38 6.64 3.17 4.69
CA TRP A 38 5.61 2.63 5.60
C TRP A 38 4.80 1.47 5.00
N GLU A 39 4.86 1.31 3.69
CA GLU A 39 4.17 0.25 2.96
C GLU A 39 5.16 -0.76 2.38
N SER A 40 6.44 -0.67 2.78
CA SER A 40 7.45 -1.63 2.34
C SER A 40 7.27 -2.98 3.05
N TRP A 41 7.57 -4.06 2.32
CA TRP A 41 7.57 -5.43 2.86
C TRP A 41 8.46 -5.54 4.11
N GLU A 42 9.61 -4.89 4.09
CA GLU A 42 10.59 -4.85 5.17
C GLU A 42 10.03 -4.18 6.42
N PHE A 43 9.26 -3.10 6.25
CA PHE A 43 8.59 -2.44 7.36
C PHE A 43 7.53 -3.36 8.00
N PHE A 44 6.74 -4.06 7.19
CA PHE A 44 5.77 -5.04 7.69
C PHE A 44 6.42 -6.20 8.45
N LEU A 45 7.58 -6.70 8.00
CA LEU A 45 8.34 -7.76 8.70
C LEU A 45 8.75 -7.35 10.12
N ILE A 46 9.01 -6.05 10.36
CA ILE A 46 9.35 -5.53 11.69
C ILE A 46 8.09 -5.19 12.49
N GLN A 47 7.11 -4.55 11.85
CA GLN A 47 5.91 -4.07 12.52
C GLN A 47 5.02 -5.21 13.04
N ILE A 48 4.84 -6.29 12.27
CA ILE A 48 3.97 -7.42 12.64
C ILE A 48 4.42 -8.08 13.95
N PRO A 49 5.71 -8.47 14.14
CA PRO A 49 6.17 -9.01 15.42
C PRO A 49 6.00 -8.03 16.60
N LEU A 50 6.22 -6.74 16.36
CA LEU A 50 6.05 -5.71 17.41
C LEU A 50 4.58 -5.58 17.83
N GLU A 51 3.65 -5.52 16.88
CA GLU A 51 2.22 -5.47 17.16
C GLU A 51 1.72 -6.76 17.84
N LEU A 52 2.15 -7.92 17.36
CA LEU A 52 1.79 -9.22 17.94
C LEU A 52 2.30 -9.34 19.38
N GLY A 53 3.58 -9.04 19.59
CA GLY A 53 4.22 -9.09 20.90
C GLY A 53 3.54 -8.14 21.88
N LEU A 54 3.26 -6.90 21.46
CA LEU A 54 2.55 -5.92 22.27
C LEU A 54 1.10 -6.35 22.55
N GLY A 55 0.40 -6.91 21.57
CA GLY A 55 -0.95 -7.45 21.71
C GLY A 55 -1.03 -8.56 22.77
N ILE A 56 -0.14 -9.57 22.68
CA ILE A 56 -0.01 -10.65 23.66
C ILE A 56 0.35 -10.10 25.05
N TRP A 57 1.27 -9.14 25.11
CA TRP A 57 1.69 -8.52 26.36
C TRP A 57 0.51 -7.80 27.05
N LEU A 58 -0.27 -7.01 26.30
CA LEU A 58 -1.42 -6.29 26.84
C LEU A 58 -2.54 -7.23 27.32
N VAL A 59 -2.86 -8.26 26.54
CA VAL A 59 -3.89 -9.26 26.89
C VAL A 59 -3.49 -10.10 28.11
N SER A 60 -2.22 -10.50 28.20
CA SER A 60 -1.71 -11.27 29.35
C SER A 60 -1.59 -10.42 30.62
N GLY A 61 -1.49 -9.09 30.50
CA GLY A 61 -1.34 -8.20 31.64
C GLY A 61 -0.05 -8.42 32.44
N LEU A 62 0.98 -9.00 31.84
CA LEU A 62 2.34 -8.97 32.38
C LEU A 62 2.82 -7.51 32.42
N PHE A 63 3.58 -7.11 33.45
CA PHE A 63 4.16 -5.75 33.59
C PHE A 63 3.26 -4.61 33.09
N ARG A 64 2.02 -4.51 33.59
CA ARG A 64 0.96 -3.73 32.93
C ARG A 64 1.33 -2.27 32.70
N LYS A 65 2.07 -1.65 33.62
CA LYS A 65 2.49 -0.26 33.45
C LYS A 65 3.46 -0.06 32.29
N ALA A 66 4.36 -1.01 32.05
CA ALA A 66 5.25 -0.97 30.89
C ALA A 66 4.48 -1.24 29.59
N GLY A 67 3.64 -2.28 29.56
CA GLY A 67 2.78 -2.55 28.40
C GLY A 67 1.83 -1.39 28.07
N TRP A 68 1.23 -0.77 29.09
CA TRP A 68 0.40 0.44 28.96
C TRP A 68 1.18 1.60 28.35
N LEU A 69 2.41 1.84 28.81
CA LEU A 69 3.25 2.93 28.29
C LEU A 69 3.61 2.69 26.82
N LEU A 70 4.00 1.47 26.47
CA LEU A 70 4.30 1.12 25.07
C LEU A 70 3.05 1.24 24.19
N ALA A 71 1.90 0.75 24.64
CA ALA A 71 0.64 0.93 23.91
C ALA A 71 0.29 2.41 23.70
N LEU A 72 0.45 3.24 24.74
CA LEU A 72 0.22 4.68 24.64
C LEU A 72 1.14 5.34 23.60
N ILE A 73 2.42 4.96 23.57
CA ILE A 73 3.40 5.44 22.58
C ILE A 73 3.05 4.95 21.18
N SER A 74 2.70 3.67 21.02
CA SER A 74 2.31 3.09 19.73
C SER A 74 1.08 3.78 19.15
N PHE A 75 0.00 3.93 19.95
CA PHE A 75 -1.19 4.65 19.49
C PHE A 75 -0.92 6.14 19.23
N ALA A 76 -0.03 6.79 19.97
CA ALA A 76 0.40 8.15 19.62
C ALA A 76 1.11 8.20 18.26
N GLY A 77 1.98 7.22 17.96
CA GLY A 77 2.63 7.08 16.67
C GLY A 77 1.62 6.82 15.54
N PHE A 78 0.66 5.93 15.76
CA PHE A 78 -0.42 5.67 14.81
C PHE A 78 -1.24 6.92 14.54
N ILE A 79 -1.65 7.68 15.57
CA ILE A 79 -2.34 8.97 15.39
C ILE A 79 -1.56 9.90 14.45
N VAL A 80 -0.24 10.01 14.61
CA VAL A 80 0.60 10.87 13.75
C VAL A 80 0.62 10.36 12.31
N VAL A 81 0.82 9.06 12.09
CA VAL A 81 0.87 8.45 10.75
C VAL A 81 -0.51 8.54 10.07
N THR A 82 -1.58 8.19 10.76
CA THR A 82 -2.95 8.22 10.25
C THR A 82 -3.39 9.65 9.94
N LEU A 83 -3.04 10.62 10.80
CA LEU A 83 -3.30 12.04 10.55
C LEU A 83 -2.53 12.54 9.32
N TYR A 84 -1.24 12.20 9.20
CA TYR A 84 -0.44 12.56 8.03
C TYR A 84 -1.06 11.99 6.74
N LYS A 85 -1.44 10.71 6.74
CA LYS A 85 -2.12 10.06 5.62
C LYS A 85 -3.45 10.72 5.27
N GLY A 86 -4.24 11.10 6.28
CA GLY A 86 -5.49 11.85 6.07
C GLY A 86 -5.29 13.24 5.47
N ILE A 87 -4.19 13.94 5.83
CA ILE A 87 -3.86 15.26 5.28
C ILE A 87 -3.44 15.17 3.81
N ILE A 88 -2.67 14.15 3.42
CA ILE A 88 -2.25 13.95 2.03
C ILE A 88 -3.33 13.28 1.15
N GLY A 89 -4.52 13.02 1.71
CA GLY A 89 -5.62 12.41 0.96
C GLY A 89 -5.39 10.94 0.59
N ALA A 90 -4.58 10.21 1.34
CA ALA A 90 -4.37 8.79 1.08
C ALA A 90 -5.67 8.01 1.28
N GLU A 91 -5.97 7.06 0.38
CA GLU A 91 -7.23 6.31 0.42
C GLU A 91 -7.31 5.32 1.60
N SER A 92 -6.17 4.86 2.10
CA SER A 92 -6.09 3.88 3.18
C SER A 92 -4.98 4.20 4.18
N CYS A 93 -5.25 3.94 5.46
CA CYS A 93 -4.24 4.03 6.50
C CYS A 93 -3.13 2.95 6.34
N GLY A 94 -3.43 1.81 5.70
CA GLY A 94 -2.53 0.65 5.59
C GLY A 94 -2.35 -0.14 6.90
N CYS A 95 -2.98 0.28 8.01
CA CYS A 95 -2.82 -0.35 9.32
C CYS A 95 -3.51 -1.72 9.45
N PHE A 96 -4.50 -2.04 8.60
CA PHE A 96 -5.31 -3.27 8.70
C PHE A 96 -5.07 -4.25 7.55
N GLY A 97 -3.91 -4.17 6.93
CA GLY A 97 -3.54 -5.06 5.85
C GLY A 97 -4.37 -4.81 4.58
N THR A 98 -5.04 -5.85 4.06
CA THR A 98 -5.91 -5.77 2.86
C THR A 98 -7.18 -4.94 3.05
N VAL A 99 -7.58 -4.66 4.29
CA VAL A 99 -8.81 -3.92 4.57
C VAL A 99 -8.54 -2.43 4.33
N HIS A 100 -9.15 -1.89 3.27
CA HIS A 100 -9.08 -0.47 2.95
C HIS A 100 -10.02 0.29 3.89
N VAL A 101 -9.43 1.07 4.79
CA VAL A 101 -10.16 1.93 5.71
C VAL A 101 -9.61 3.34 5.58
N ASP A 102 -10.52 4.26 5.31
CA ASP A 102 -10.25 5.70 5.25
C ASP A 102 -9.45 6.14 6.51
N PRO A 103 -8.35 6.90 6.34
CA PRO A 103 -7.53 7.33 7.46
C PRO A 103 -8.29 8.14 8.51
N TRP A 104 -9.24 9.00 8.13
CA TRP A 104 -10.01 9.79 9.09
C TRP A 104 -10.93 8.92 9.95
N ILE A 105 -11.55 7.91 9.35
CA ILE A 105 -12.35 6.91 10.09
C ILE A 105 -11.47 6.19 11.11
N THR A 106 -10.30 5.69 10.68
CA THR A 106 -9.35 5.00 11.57
C THR A 106 -8.89 5.89 12.72
N LEU A 107 -8.54 7.15 12.42
CA LEU A 107 -8.09 8.13 13.39
C LEU A 107 -9.13 8.40 14.48
N PHE A 108 -10.37 8.71 14.08
CA PHE A 108 -11.40 9.16 15.02
C PHE A 108 -12.17 8.04 15.72
N ILE A 109 -12.26 6.85 15.11
CA ILE A 109 -13.02 5.72 15.68
C ILE A 109 -12.11 4.77 16.46
N MET A 110 -10.85 4.62 16.05
CA MET A 110 -9.93 3.65 16.66
C MET A 110 -8.80 4.32 17.43
N ASP A 111 -7.93 5.06 16.74
CA ASP A 111 -6.66 5.51 17.31
C ASP A 111 -6.86 6.51 18.47
N VAL A 112 -7.62 7.59 18.23
CA VAL A 112 -7.88 8.62 19.25
C VAL A 112 -8.69 8.05 20.43
N PRO A 113 -9.80 7.31 20.24
CA PRO A 113 -10.54 6.76 21.37
C PRO A 113 -9.72 5.80 22.22
N ILE A 114 -8.96 4.87 21.60
CA ILE A 114 -8.13 3.91 22.35
C ILE A 114 -7.01 4.66 23.10
N PHE A 115 -6.34 5.62 22.45
CA PHE A 115 -5.33 6.46 23.09
C PHE A 115 -5.90 7.22 24.31
N VAL A 116 -7.04 7.88 24.15
CA VAL A 116 -7.70 8.64 25.23
C VAL A 116 -8.13 7.71 26.37
N LEU A 117 -8.70 6.55 26.05
CA LEU A 117 -9.06 5.55 27.06
C LEU A 117 -7.82 5.06 27.83
N LEU A 118 -6.71 4.76 27.13
CA LEU A 118 -5.45 4.39 27.77
C LEU A 118 -4.94 5.51 28.67
N ALA A 119 -4.98 6.77 28.22
CA ALA A 119 -4.52 7.93 28.99
C ALA A 119 -5.36 8.16 30.27
N ILE A 120 -6.70 8.09 30.16
CA ILE A 120 -7.63 8.27 31.28
C ILE A 120 -7.50 7.11 32.28
N PHE A 121 -7.52 5.87 31.79
CA PHE A 121 -7.48 4.67 32.62
C PHE A 121 -6.06 4.17 32.88
N ARG A 122 -5.13 5.07 33.22
CA ARG A 122 -3.75 4.73 33.59
C ARG A 122 -3.68 3.76 34.79
N PRO A 123 -2.80 2.74 34.77
CA PRO A 123 -2.59 1.85 35.92
C PRO A 123 -1.92 2.61 37.07
N LYS A 124 -2.71 3.05 38.06
CA LYS A 124 -2.23 3.75 39.27
C LYS A 124 -1.74 2.74 40.31
N GLY A 125 -0.63 3.08 40.97
CA GLY A 125 -0.04 2.27 42.05
C GLY A 125 0.83 1.09 41.58
N GLU A 126 0.90 0.85 40.28
CA GLU A 126 1.86 -0.08 39.71
C GLU A 126 3.19 0.64 39.44
N LYS A 127 4.30 -0.05 39.65
CA LYS A 127 5.64 0.44 39.33
C LYS A 127 6.02 -0.02 37.91
N LEU A 128 6.94 0.66 37.23
CA LEU A 128 7.25 0.39 35.82
C LEU A 128 7.86 -1.00 35.62
N LEU A 129 8.92 -1.33 36.37
CA LEU A 129 9.60 -2.64 36.37
C LEU A 129 10.14 -3.16 37.74
N PRO A 130 9.40 -3.21 38.88
CA PRO A 130 9.93 -3.81 40.11
C PRO A 130 8.96 -4.81 40.78
N PRO A 131 9.43 -5.53 41.82
CA PRO A 131 8.60 -6.50 42.53
C PRO A 131 7.30 -5.89 43.10
N PRO A 132 6.24 -6.72 43.26
CA PRO A 132 6.23 -8.17 43.09
C PRO A 132 6.20 -8.59 41.62
N TRP A 133 7.11 -9.48 41.25
CA TRP A 133 7.13 -10.10 39.93
C TRP A 133 5.84 -10.91 39.73
N PRO A 134 5.35 -11.03 38.49
CA PRO A 134 4.34 -12.04 38.18
C PRO A 134 4.84 -13.42 38.67
N LYS A 135 3.91 -14.31 39.04
CA LYS A 135 4.27 -15.69 39.40
C LYS A 135 5.15 -16.26 38.28
N ALA A 136 6.34 -16.77 38.61
CA ALA A 136 7.32 -17.20 37.61
C ALA A 136 6.71 -18.17 36.59
N ALA A 137 5.87 -19.11 37.05
CA ALA A 137 5.13 -20.02 36.17
C ALA A 137 4.26 -19.28 35.13
N TYR A 138 3.53 -18.23 35.53
CA TYR A 138 2.71 -17.43 34.60
C TYR A 138 3.58 -16.64 33.62
N PHE A 139 4.68 -16.05 34.12
CA PHE A 139 5.61 -15.32 33.27
C PHE A 139 6.20 -16.23 32.17
N PHE A 140 6.77 -17.38 32.54
CA PHE A 140 7.35 -18.31 31.58
C PHE A 140 6.31 -18.94 30.65
N ALA A 141 5.09 -19.21 31.14
CA ALA A 141 4.00 -19.73 30.33
C ALA A 141 3.58 -18.80 29.19
N ILE A 142 3.77 -17.49 29.32
CA ILE A 142 3.47 -16.52 28.25
C ILE A 142 4.73 -16.16 27.47
N ALA A 143 5.84 -15.90 28.16
CA ALA A 143 7.08 -15.44 27.55
C ALA A 143 7.65 -16.48 26.59
N ILE A 144 7.78 -17.75 27.01
CA ILE A 144 8.43 -18.78 26.18
C ILE A 144 7.66 -18.99 24.86
N PRO A 145 6.33 -19.22 24.84
CA PRO A 145 5.61 -19.34 23.59
C PRO A 145 5.69 -18.08 22.72
N THR A 146 5.66 -16.89 23.32
CA THR A 146 5.77 -15.63 22.57
C THR A 146 7.14 -15.51 21.90
N PHE A 147 8.24 -15.79 22.62
CA PHE A 147 9.60 -15.74 22.08
C PHE A 147 9.86 -16.80 20.99
N ILE A 148 9.10 -17.90 20.96
CA ILE A 148 9.15 -18.88 19.87
C ILE A 148 8.28 -18.43 18.69
N LEU A 149 7.07 -17.93 18.98
CA LEU A 149 6.07 -17.55 18.00
C LEU A 149 6.54 -16.41 17.10
N LEU A 150 7.08 -15.34 17.69
CA LEU A 150 7.50 -14.14 16.95
C LEU A 150 8.53 -14.45 15.83
N PRO A 151 9.69 -15.08 16.11
CA PRO A 151 10.65 -15.41 15.05
C PRO A 151 10.14 -16.49 14.10
N THR A 152 9.25 -17.40 14.56
CA THR A 152 8.63 -18.39 13.67
C THR A 152 7.73 -17.71 12.64
N ILE A 153 6.91 -16.74 13.06
CA ILE A 153 6.07 -15.95 12.13
C ILE A 153 6.94 -15.18 11.16
N GLU A 154 7.98 -14.48 11.63
CA GLU A 154 8.90 -13.75 10.76
C GLU A 154 9.57 -14.69 9.73
N TYR A 155 10.07 -15.84 10.16
CA TYR A 155 10.63 -16.86 9.27
C TYR A 155 9.60 -17.34 8.23
N VAL A 156 8.36 -17.62 8.65
CA VAL A 156 7.28 -18.03 7.74
C VAL A 156 6.99 -16.95 6.71
N LEU A 157 6.89 -15.68 7.13
CA LEU A 157 6.64 -14.55 6.23
C LEU A 157 7.77 -14.41 5.20
N ILE A 158 9.03 -14.46 5.64
CA ILE A 158 10.20 -14.37 4.75
C ILE A 158 10.23 -15.52 3.74
N THR A 159 9.96 -16.76 4.18
CA THR A 159 10.06 -17.95 3.33
C THR A 159 8.86 -18.17 2.42
N ASN A 160 7.68 -17.62 2.77
CA ASN A 160 6.45 -17.75 2.00
C ASN A 160 6.06 -16.42 1.33
N LYS A 161 7.05 -15.64 0.87
CA LYS A 161 6.79 -14.44 0.08
C LYS A 161 6.00 -14.82 -1.18
N PRO A 162 4.82 -14.21 -1.44
CA PRO A 162 4.02 -14.53 -2.60
C PRO A 162 4.82 -14.25 -3.88
N PRO A 163 4.66 -15.07 -4.93
CA PRO A 163 5.34 -14.83 -6.19
C PRO A 163 4.83 -13.53 -6.82
N MET A 164 5.69 -12.83 -7.57
CA MET A 164 5.31 -11.60 -8.28
C MET A 164 4.33 -11.87 -9.44
N VAL A 165 4.33 -13.09 -9.96
CA VAL A 165 3.44 -13.53 -11.04
C VAL A 165 2.69 -14.78 -10.59
N SER A 166 1.38 -14.77 -10.73
CA SER A 166 0.51 -15.93 -10.49
C SER A 166 -0.53 -16.06 -11.62
N GLU A 167 -1.37 -17.10 -11.53
CA GLU A 167 -2.53 -17.22 -12.43
C GLU A 167 -3.56 -16.11 -12.21
N LYS A 168 -3.63 -15.51 -11.02
CA LYS A 168 -4.67 -14.53 -10.65
C LYS A 168 -4.21 -13.08 -10.76
N TYR A 169 -2.93 -12.82 -10.61
CA TYR A 169 -2.38 -11.48 -10.59
C TYR A 169 -0.96 -11.45 -11.16
N GLU A 170 -0.54 -10.27 -11.61
CA GLU A 170 0.81 -10.01 -12.08
C GLU A 170 1.27 -8.64 -11.58
N VAL A 171 2.34 -8.64 -10.80
CA VAL A 171 3.03 -7.42 -10.39
C VAL A 171 3.92 -6.98 -11.53
N ILE A 172 3.63 -5.80 -12.05
CA ILE A 172 4.36 -5.21 -13.15
C ILE A 172 5.59 -4.51 -12.57
N ASP A 173 6.79 -4.92 -13.00
CA ASP A 173 8.03 -4.21 -12.71
C ASP A 173 8.40 -3.34 -13.92
N VAL A 174 7.90 -2.09 -13.91
CA VAL A 174 8.07 -1.14 -15.02
C VAL A 174 9.55 -0.86 -15.30
N SER A 175 10.41 -0.96 -14.27
CA SER A 175 11.85 -0.70 -14.41
C SER A 175 12.53 -1.67 -15.39
N GLN A 176 11.99 -2.88 -15.51
CA GLN A 176 12.51 -3.91 -16.41
C GLN A 176 12.07 -3.73 -17.87
N TRP A 177 11.11 -2.85 -18.15
CA TRP A 177 10.59 -2.65 -19.51
C TRP A 177 11.54 -1.86 -20.41
N THR A 178 12.40 -1.02 -19.84
CA THR A 178 13.30 -0.16 -20.62
C THR A 178 14.18 -1.01 -21.55
N ASN A 179 14.18 -0.70 -22.85
CA ASN A 179 14.89 -1.42 -23.91
C ASN A 179 14.35 -2.82 -24.26
N GLN A 180 13.18 -3.23 -23.77
CA GLN A 180 12.55 -4.46 -24.24
C GLN A 180 12.06 -4.31 -25.68
N GLU A 181 12.36 -5.29 -26.53
CA GLU A 181 11.98 -5.31 -27.96
C GLU A 181 10.47 -5.23 -28.17
N VAL A 182 9.68 -5.78 -27.24
CA VAL A 182 8.23 -5.77 -27.28
C VAL A 182 7.70 -5.42 -25.90
N TRP A 183 6.78 -4.45 -25.84
CA TRP A 183 6.11 -4.07 -24.60
C TRP A 183 5.30 -5.25 -24.03
N PRO A 184 5.55 -5.73 -22.79
CA PRO A 184 4.93 -6.95 -22.26
C PRO A 184 3.40 -6.93 -22.21
N LEU A 185 2.82 -5.75 -22.03
CA LEU A 185 1.37 -5.60 -21.93
C LEU A 185 0.66 -5.47 -23.29
N LEU A 186 1.41 -5.34 -24.38
CA LEU A 186 0.85 -5.13 -25.71
C LEU A 186 -0.21 -6.20 -26.07
N GLN A 187 0.05 -7.47 -25.76
CA GLN A 187 -0.88 -8.57 -26.03
C GLN A 187 -2.17 -8.53 -25.19
N TYR A 188 -2.17 -7.81 -24.07
CA TYR A 188 -3.31 -7.66 -23.17
C TYR A 188 -4.09 -6.37 -23.43
N THR A 189 -3.61 -5.49 -24.31
CA THR A 189 -4.31 -4.26 -24.71
C THR A 189 -5.26 -4.49 -25.90
N ASP A 190 -6.42 -3.85 -25.89
CA ASP A 190 -7.41 -3.90 -26.97
C ASP A 190 -7.01 -3.10 -28.23
N ILE A 191 -6.13 -2.11 -28.09
CA ILE A 191 -5.57 -1.29 -29.19
C ILE A 191 -4.19 -1.77 -29.67
N LYS A 192 -3.82 -3.02 -29.38
CA LYS A 192 -2.48 -3.57 -29.68
C LYS A 192 -2.01 -3.35 -31.12
N ASP A 193 -2.92 -3.45 -32.09
CA ASP A 193 -2.58 -3.38 -33.52
C ASP A 193 -2.13 -1.96 -33.91
N GLN A 194 -2.60 -0.94 -33.17
CA GLN A 194 -2.17 0.45 -33.35
C GLN A 194 -0.79 0.69 -32.72
N LEU A 195 -0.59 0.18 -31.50
CA LEU A 195 0.65 0.36 -30.72
C LEU A 195 1.86 -0.42 -31.28
N GLN A 196 1.63 -1.37 -32.19
CA GLN A 196 2.70 -2.12 -32.87
C GLN A 196 3.47 -1.30 -33.91
N SER A 197 2.94 -0.16 -34.35
CA SER A 197 3.56 0.66 -35.40
C SER A 197 3.56 2.14 -35.03
N GLY A 198 4.63 2.84 -35.39
CA GLY A 198 4.80 4.26 -35.10
C GLY A 198 5.29 4.53 -33.68
N GLU A 199 5.37 5.81 -33.33
CA GLU A 199 5.85 6.29 -32.04
C GLU A 199 4.66 6.66 -31.16
N TRP A 200 4.63 6.15 -29.93
CA TRP A 200 3.50 6.31 -29.01
C TRP A 200 3.96 6.75 -27.63
N VAL A 201 3.22 7.68 -27.04
CA VAL A 201 3.20 7.91 -25.59
C VAL A 201 1.96 7.25 -25.02
N VAL A 202 2.16 6.23 -24.20
CA VAL A 202 1.09 5.49 -23.54
C VAL A 202 1.03 5.90 -22.07
N LEU A 203 -0.10 6.42 -21.61
CA LEU A 203 -0.37 6.66 -20.20
C LEU A 203 -1.40 5.64 -19.72
N MET A 204 -0.99 4.79 -18.79
CA MET A 204 -1.86 3.82 -18.13
C MET A 204 -2.32 4.35 -16.78
N TYR A 205 -3.58 4.11 -16.46
CA TYR A 205 -4.21 4.63 -15.24
C TYR A 205 -5.25 3.68 -14.66
N HIS A 206 -5.44 3.75 -13.34
CA HIS A 206 -6.65 3.29 -12.67
C HIS A 206 -7.57 4.50 -12.40
N ASN A 207 -8.88 4.31 -12.30
CA ASN A 207 -9.81 5.42 -12.06
C ASN A 207 -9.76 5.98 -10.62
N ASP A 208 -9.27 5.19 -9.67
CA ASP A 208 -9.05 5.56 -8.27
C ASP A 208 -7.70 6.29 -8.04
N CYS A 209 -6.88 6.45 -9.08
CA CYS A 209 -5.57 7.10 -8.99
C CYS A 209 -5.67 8.65 -8.94
N PRO A 210 -5.35 9.32 -7.81
CA PRO A 210 -5.43 10.77 -7.71
C PRO A 210 -4.44 11.49 -8.63
N ASP A 211 -3.19 11.01 -8.70
CA ASP A 211 -2.16 11.58 -9.56
C ASP A 211 -2.53 11.46 -11.04
N CYS A 212 -3.23 10.38 -11.43
CA CYS A 212 -3.72 10.20 -12.79
C CYS A 212 -4.80 11.23 -13.14
N ARG A 213 -5.69 11.54 -12.19
CA ARG A 213 -6.72 12.57 -12.34
C ARG A 213 -6.12 13.95 -12.55
N GLU A 214 -5.00 14.25 -11.88
CA GLU A 214 -4.26 15.50 -12.05
C GLU A 214 -3.46 15.52 -13.37
N ALA A 215 -2.80 14.43 -13.72
CA ALA A 215 -1.94 14.34 -14.90
C ALA A 215 -2.72 14.34 -16.24
N MET A 216 -3.90 13.75 -16.27
CA MET A 216 -4.62 13.53 -17.53
C MET A 216 -4.98 14.80 -18.32
N PRO A 217 -5.54 15.86 -17.70
CA PRO A 217 -5.78 17.12 -18.40
C PRO A 217 -4.52 17.77 -18.97
N GLU A 218 -3.35 17.53 -18.35
CA GLU A 218 -2.07 18.02 -18.85
C GLU A 218 -1.62 17.23 -20.07
N TYR A 219 -1.72 15.89 -20.02
CA TYR A 219 -1.37 15.03 -21.15
C TYR A 219 -2.28 15.26 -22.37
N GLU A 220 -3.57 15.54 -22.16
CA GLU A 220 -4.47 15.89 -23.26
C GLU A 220 -4.09 17.24 -23.92
N LYS A 221 -3.52 18.19 -23.16
CA LYS A 221 -2.94 19.41 -23.74
C LYS A 221 -1.65 19.08 -24.50
N MET A 222 -0.75 18.29 -23.91
CA MET A 222 0.50 17.87 -24.54
C MET A 222 0.26 17.13 -25.86
N TYR A 223 -0.79 16.30 -25.94
CA TYR A 223 -1.15 15.61 -27.19
C TYR A 223 -1.34 16.59 -28.35
N LYS A 224 -1.94 17.76 -28.12
CA LYS A 224 -2.13 18.78 -29.17
C LYS A 224 -0.81 19.35 -29.66
N ASP A 225 0.16 19.48 -28.77
CA ASP A 225 1.50 20.01 -29.08
C ASP A 225 2.36 18.96 -29.80
N ILE A 226 2.18 17.68 -29.45
CA ILE A 226 2.98 16.56 -29.97
C ILE A 226 2.47 16.03 -31.32
N LYS A 227 1.15 16.08 -31.59
CA LYS A 227 0.51 15.49 -32.79
C LYS A 227 1.13 15.92 -34.13
N GLY A 228 1.84 17.05 -34.18
CA GLY A 228 2.59 17.51 -35.36
C GLY A 228 3.90 16.79 -35.63
N ASN A 229 4.42 16.00 -34.68
CA ASN A 229 5.76 15.40 -34.71
C ASN A 229 5.75 13.88 -34.99
N ASN A 230 4.68 13.33 -35.57
CA ASN A 230 4.50 11.88 -35.83
C ASN A 230 4.48 10.98 -34.58
N VAL A 231 4.33 11.54 -33.38
CA VAL A 231 4.12 10.79 -32.15
C VAL A 231 2.65 10.85 -31.77
N ASP A 232 2.01 9.70 -31.63
CA ASP A 232 0.65 9.57 -31.14
C ASP A 232 0.61 9.35 -29.63
N MET A 233 -0.58 9.46 -29.04
CA MET A 233 -0.78 9.23 -27.61
C MET A 233 -1.99 8.31 -27.39
N ALA A 234 -1.89 7.47 -26.37
CA ALA A 234 -2.98 6.61 -25.92
C ALA A 234 -3.14 6.65 -24.39
N PHE A 235 -4.40 6.70 -23.94
CA PHE A 235 -4.80 6.48 -22.56
C PHE A 235 -5.32 5.05 -22.40
N ILE A 236 -4.66 4.26 -21.58
CA ILE A 236 -4.99 2.85 -21.37
C ILE A 236 -5.51 2.63 -19.95
N GLU A 237 -6.79 2.33 -19.85
CA GLU A 237 -7.46 2.05 -18.58
C GLU A 237 -7.03 0.67 -18.05
N MET A 238 -6.64 0.61 -16.78
CA MET A 238 -6.35 -0.62 -16.06
C MET A 238 -7.54 -1.03 -15.19
N PRO A 239 -7.84 -2.34 -15.07
CA PRO A 239 -8.95 -2.81 -14.25
C PRO A 239 -8.69 -2.55 -12.75
N PRO A 240 -9.74 -2.29 -11.95
CA PRO A 240 -11.15 -2.28 -12.32
C PRO A 240 -11.54 -1.06 -13.17
N TYR A 241 -12.35 -1.29 -14.21
CA TYR A 241 -12.84 -0.22 -15.08
C TYR A 241 -14.02 0.51 -14.44
N GLU A 242 -14.17 1.79 -14.76
CA GLU A 242 -15.33 2.58 -14.37
C GLU A 242 -16.20 2.91 -15.59
N GLU A 243 -17.46 3.23 -15.33
CA GLU A 243 -18.44 3.62 -16.36
C GLU A 243 -19.06 4.99 -16.05
N GLY A 244 -19.52 5.68 -17.10
CA GLY A 244 -20.21 6.96 -16.96
C GLY A 244 -19.34 8.08 -16.41
N ASP A 245 -19.87 8.84 -15.45
CA ASP A 245 -19.24 10.06 -14.91
C ASP A 245 -18.01 9.80 -14.03
N LEU A 246 -17.75 8.52 -13.68
CA LEU A 246 -16.58 8.12 -12.88
C LEU A 246 -15.34 7.89 -13.75
N GLN A 247 -15.49 7.80 -15.08
CA GLN A 247 -14.34 7.68 -15.98
C GLN A 247 -13.48 8.93 -15.94
N LEU A 248 -12.18 8.75 -15.71
CA LEU A 248 -11.24 9.86 -15.77
C LEU A 248 -11.14 10.44 -17.19
N VAL A 249 -11.20 9.59 -18.23
CA VAL A 249 -11.08 10.02 -19.64
C VAL A 249 -12.47 10.31 -20.19
N PRO A 250 -12.80 11.56 -20.56
CA PRO A 250 -14.13 11.86 -21.06
C PRO A 250 -14.34 11.24 -22.45
N PRO A 251 -15.58 10.89 -22.82
CA PRO A 251 -15.89 10.27 -24.12
C PRO A 251 -15.50 11.11 -25.35
N ASN A 252 -15.35 12.42 -25.19
CA ASN A 252 -14.97 13.36 -26.24
C ASN A 252 -13.46 13.65 -26.30
N SER A 253 -12.63 12.94 -25.53
CA SER A 253 -11.18 13.10 -25.60
C SER A 253 -10.67 12.80 -27.01
N GLN A 254 -9.71 13.59 -27.47
CA GLN A 254 -9.08 13.41 -28.78
C GLN A 254 -7.94 12.38 -28.77
N VAL A 255 -7.52 11.95 -27.58
CA VAL A 255 -6.46 10.96 -27.38
C VAL A 255 -7.03 9.57 -27.61
N ASN A 256 -6.24 8.67 -28.21
CA ASN A 256 -6.66 7.28 -28.39
C ASN A 256 -6.94 6.63 -27.03
N ARG A 257 -7.94 5.75 -26.97
CA ARG A 257 -8.33 5.07 -25.73
C ARG A 257 -8.20 3.57 -25.92
N GLY A 258 -7.67 2.91 -24.90
CA GLY A 258 -7.63 1.46 -24.82
C GLY A 258 -7.84 0.98 -23.39
N ARG A 259 -7.85 -0.35 -23.24
CA ARG A 259 -7.98 -1.06 -21.97
C ARG A 259 -7.00 -2.22 -21.92
N VAL A 260 -6.39 -2.43 -20.76
CA VAL A 260 -5.71 -3.70 -20.46
C VAL A 260 -6.78 -4.68 -20.02
N ASN A 261 -6.88 -5.85 -20.67
CA ASN A 261 -7.88 -6.86 -20.34
C ASN A 261 -7.82 -7.33 -18.87
N ASP A 262 -8.91 -7.90 -18.38
CA ASP A 262 -9.10 -8.29 -16.98
C ASP A 262 -8.76 -9.76 -16.70
N VAL A 263 -7.96 -10.40 -17.57
CA VAL A 263 -7.57 -11.81 -17.43
C VAL A 263 -6.78 -12.08 -16.14
N LYS A 264 -6.13 -11.04 -15.61
CA LYS A 264 -5.38 -11.02 -14.36
C LYS A 264 -5.65 -9.70 -13.64
N LYS A 265 -5.45 -9.69 -12.32
CA LYS A 265 -5.28 -8.46 -11.56
C LYS A 265 -3.88 -7.90 -11.81
N TRP A 266 -3.80 -6.76 -12.48
CA TRP A 266 -2.55 -6.07 -12.73
C TRP A 266 -2.20 -5.22 -11.52
N LEU A 267 -1.02 -5.45 -10.96
CA LEU A 267 -0.55 -4.79 -9.76
C LEU A 267 0.62 -3.88 -10.15
N VAL A 268 0.35 -2.58 -10.28
CA VAL A 268 1.34 -1.56 -10.62
C VAL A 268 0.99 -0.23 -9.98
N GLU A 269 1.99 0.60 -9.70
CA GLU A 269 1.75 1.96 -9.22
C GLU A 269 1.46 2.91 -10.40
N THR A 270 0.21 3.38 -10.49
CA THR A 270 -0.21 4.33 -11.52
C THR A 270 -0.03 5.79 -11.07
N PRO A 271 0.22 6.74 -12.00
CA PRO A 271 0.26 6.55 -13.44
C PRO A 271 1.51 5.81 -13.93
N VAL A 272 1.35 4.97 -14.95
CA VAL A 272 2.47 4.37 -15.67
C VAL A 272 2.55 5.02 -17.04
N VAL A 273 3.70 5.59 -17.39
CA VAL A 273 3.90 6.21 -18.69
C VAL A 273 4.97 5.44 -19.45
N VAL A 274 4.70 5.12 -20.72
CA VAL A 274 5.59 4.33 -21.57
C VAL A 274 5.75 5.04 -22.91
N VAL A 275 6.99 5.24 -23.35
CA VAL A 275 7.30 5.68 -24.71
C VAL A 275 7.65 4.44 -25.53
N ILE A 276 6.91 4.23 -26.61
CA ILE A 276 6.99 3.05 -27.46
C ILE A 276 7.35 3.49 -28.88
N ASP A 277 8.24 2.75 -29.54
CA ASP A 277 8.56 2.88 -30.97
C ASP A 277 8.39 1.53 -31.66
N ASN A 278 7.40 1.40 -32.54
CA ASN A 278 7.07 0.18 -33.26
C ASN A 278 6.94 -1.05 -32.34
N GLY A 279 6.22 -0.89 -31.23
CA GLY A 279 6.02 -1.91 -30.20
C GLY A 279 7.17 -2.09 -29.21
N ARG A 280 8.34 -1.49 -29.45
CA ARG A 280 9.52 -1.53 -28.55
C ARG A 280 9.42 -0.47 -27.48
N VAL A 281 9.76 -0.81 -26.24
CA VAL A 281 9.79 0.18 -25.14
C VAL A 281 11.11 0.95 -25.15
N LEU A 282 11.04 2.24 -25.42
CA LEU A 282 12.19 3.14 -25.32
C LEU A 282 12.46 3.52 -23.88
N LYS A 283 11.41 3.90 -23.15
CA LYS A 283 11.48 4.30 -21.74
C LYS A 283 10.14 4.15 -21.04
N ALA A 284 10.17 3.90 -19.74
CA ALA A 284 8.97 3.82 -18.92
C ALA A 284 9.17 4.50 -17.57
N TRP A 285 8.07 4.99 -16.99
CA TRP A 285 7.99 5.64 -15.69
C TRP A 285 6.82 5.04 -14.92
N GLU A 286 7.01 4.88 -13.61
CA GLU A 286 6.02 4.32 -12.68
C GLU A 286 5.77 5.31 -11.54
N GLY A 287 4.52 5.41 -11.09
CA GLY A 287 4.09 6.29 -10.00
C GLY A 287 4.25 7.79 -10.26
N ARG A 288 4.60 8.20 -11.49
CA ARG A 288 4.69 9.62 -11.87
C ARG A 288 4.46 9.83 -13.36
N ALA A 289 3.88 10.97 -13.69
CA ALA A 289 3.75 11.45 -15.05
C ALA A 289 4.96 12.35 -15.40
N PRO A 290 5.87 11.94 -16.31
CA PRO A 290 6.98 12.80 -16.75
C PRO A 290 6.49 14.04 -17.49
N GLU A 291 7.31 15.10 -17.48
CA GLU A 291 7.06 16.32 -18.25
C GLU A 291 7.32 16.12 -19.75
N LEU A 292 6.83 17.06 -20.58
CA LEU A 292 6.96 17.01 -22.04
C LEU A 292 8.42 16.86 -22.49
N ASP A 293 9.35 17.61 -21.89
CA ASP A 293 10.77 17.56 -22.26
C ASP A 293 11.39 16.17 -21.97
N GLU A 294 10.98 15.50 -20.89
CA GLU A 294 11.41 14.14 -20.58
C GLU A 294 10.89 13.14 -21.62
N LEU A 295 9.63 13.30 -22.04
CA LEU A 295 9.00 12.46 -23.07
C LEU A 295 9.67 12.65 -24.43
N LEU A 296 9.89 13.90 -24.86
CA LEU A 296 10.53 14.21 -26.14
C LEU A 296 11.98 13.73 -26.17
N ASN A 297 12.73 13.88 -25.07
CA ASN A 297 14.08 13.36 -24.99
C ASN A 297 14.11 11.81 -25.03
N ALA A 298 13.10 11.14 -24.45
CA ALA A 298 13.00 9.69 -24.52
C ALA A 298 12.65 9.19 -25.93
N ALA A 299 11.79 9.92 -26.66
CA ALA A 299 11.37 9.60 -28.01
C ALA A 299 12.46 9.91 -29.05
N PHE A 300 13.13 11.05 -28.94
CA PHE A 300 14.01 11.60 -29.99
C PHE A 300 15.48 11.75 -29.61
N GLY A 301 15.86 11.50 -28.35
CA GLY A 301 17.22 11.73 -27.86
C GLY A 301 18.23 10.62 -28.14
N GLN A 302 17.85 9.60 -28.93
CA GLN A 302 18.71 8.44 -29.26
C GLN A 302 19.47 8.62 -30.58
#